data_AF-A0A2V6VN94-F1
#
_entry.id   AF-A0A2V6VN94-F1
#
_cell.length_a   1.000
_cell.length_b   1.000
_cell.length_c   1.000
_cell.angle_alpha   90.00
_cell.angle_beta   90.00
_cell.angle_gamma   90.00
#
_symmetry.space_group_name_H-M   'P 1'
#
loop_
_entity.id
_entity.type
_entity.pdbx_description
1 polymer ?
#
loop_
_entity_poly.entity_id
_entity_poly.type
_entity_poly.pdbx_seq_one_letter_code
_entity_poly.pdbx_strand_id
1 'polypeptide(L)' 'MLSPVVRATYTKEQILELVRTANRLYDALEAQTVIAALNGAARAGAAEMSLACDIRLAASHATWAVPEAL' A
#
# COMPACT_ATOMS: atom_id res chain seq x y z
N MET A 1 -0.37 -6.79 4.80
CA MET A 1 0.70 -7.77 4.56
C MET A 1 0.14 -9.08 4.00
N LEU A 2 0.93 -9.81 3.21
CA LEU A 2 0.65 -11.21 2.91
C LEU A 2 0.64 -11.98 4.23
N SER A 3 -0.42 -12.75 4.51
CA SER A 3 -0.44 -13.59 5.70
C SER A 3 0.71 -14.61 5.64
N PRO A 4 1.23 -15.11 6.76
CA PRO A 4 2.29 -16.11 6.76
C PRO A 4 1.97 -17.33 5.89
N VAL A 5 0.71 -17.75 5.88
CA VAL A 5 0.21 -18.86 5.04
C VAL A 5 0.32 -18.51 3.57
N VAL A 6 -0.15 -17.33 3.16
CA VAL A 6 -0.08 -16.91 1.75
C VAL A 6 1.36 -16.67 1.33
N ARG A 7 2.18 -16.04 2.17
CA ARG A 7 3.60 -15.81 1.87
C ARG A 7 4.35 -17.13 1.64
N ALA A 8 3.99 -18.20 2.35
CA ALA A 8 4.60 -19.51 2.18
C ALA A 8 4.26 -20.18 0.83
N THR A 9 3.22 -19.74 0.12
CA THR A 9 2.87 -20.27 -1.21
C THR A 9 3.65 -19.62 -2.36
N TYR A 10 4.48 -18.61 -2.08
CA TYR A 10 5.22 -17.86 -3.10
C TYR A 10 6.68 -18.31 -3.14
N THR A 11 7.27 -18.40 -4.33
CA THR A 11 8.72 -18.51 -4.49
C THR A 11 9.40 -17.19 -4.15
N LYS A 12 10.72 -17.23 -3.94
CA LYS A 12 11.52 -16.02 -3.73
C LYS A 12 11.37 -15.03 -4.88
N GLU A 13 11.38 -15.52 -6.12
CA GLU A 13 11.26 -14.72 -7.33
C GLU A 13 9.90 -14.03 -7.40
N GLN A 14 8.83 -14.75 -7.05
CA GLN A 14 7.48 -14.18 -7.00
C GLN A 14 7.35 -13.10 -5.93
N ILE A 15 7.98 -13.27 -4.76
CA ILE A 15 8.03 -12.22 -3.73
C ILE A 15 8.78 -10.99 -4.23
N LEU A 16 9.94 -11.17 -4.89
CA LEU A 16 10.70 -10.05 -5.44
C LEU A 16 9.90 -9.29 -6.50
N GLU A 17 9.18 -10.01 -7.36
CA GLU A 17 8.37 -9.37 -8.40
C GLU A 17 7.15 -8.64 -7.82
N LEU A 18 6.55 -9.17 -6.76
CA LEU A 18 5.48 -8.48 -6.04
C LEU A 18 5.97 -7.13 -5.49
N VAL A 19 7.12 -7.11 -4.81
CA VAL A 19 7.70 -5.88 -4.25
C VAL A 19 8.03 -4.89 -5.36
N ARG A 20 8.65 -5.35 -6.45
CA ARG A 20 8.98 -4.48 -7.59
C ARG A 20 7.73 -3.90 -8.26
N THR A 21 6.67 -4.70 -8.37
CA THR A 21 5.40 -4.23 -8.92
C THR A 21 4.78 -3.16 -8.05
N ALA A 22 4.80 -3.34 -6.72
CA ALA A 22 4.31 -2.33 -5.78
C ALA A 22 5.10 -1.02 -5.88
N ASN A 23 6.43 -1.09 -5.94
CA ASN A 23 7.25 0.12 -6.06
C ASN A 23 6.99 0.86 -7.38
N ARG A 24 6.90 0.16 -8.51
CA ARG A 24 6.56 0.79 -9.80
C ARG A 24 5.18 1.45 -9.78
N LEU A 25 4.22 0.89 -9.03
CA LEU A 25 2.94 1.54 -8.82
C LEU A 25 3.11 2.85 -8.04
N TYR A 26 3.91 2.86 -6.98
CA TYR A 26 4.14 4.08 -6.19
C TYR A 26 4.84 5.16 -7.03
N ASP A 27 5.88 4.80 -7.79
CA ASP A 27 6.56 5.71 -8.72
C ASP A 27 5.58 6.33 -9.74
N ALA A 28 4.63 5.52 -10.24
CA ALA A 28 3.62 5.99 -11.18
C ALA A 28 2.56 6.90 -10.56
N LEU A 29 2.31 6.78 -9.25
CA LEU A 29 1.46 7.72 -8.51
C LEU A 29 2.20 9.05 -8.31
N GLU A 30 3.47 9.01 -7.90
CA GLU A 30 4.29 10.22 -7.67
C GLU A 30 4.56 11.04 -8.93
N ALA A 31 4.49 10.42 -10.11
CA ALA A 31 4.70 11.08 -11.40
C ALA A 31 3.54 12.01 -11.85
N GLN A 32 2.44 12.08 -11.09
CA GLN A 32 1.24 12.85 -11.43
C GLN A 32 0.57 13.37 -10.16
N THR A 33 -0.35 14.33 -10.29
CA THR A 33 -1.12 14.81 -9.13
C THR A 33 -2.21 13.81 -8.77
N VAL A 34 -2.14 13.21 -7.57
CA VAL A 34 -3.04 12.15 -7.11
C VAL A 34 -3.68 12.48 -5.76
N ILE A 35 -4.98 12.21 -5.67
CA ILE A 35 -5.74 12.28 -4.42
C ILE A 35 -6.17 10.88 -3.99
N ALA A 36 -5.73 10.45 -2.82
CA ALA A 36 -6.22 9.23 -2.16
C ALA A 36 -7.48 9.54 -1.34
N ALA A 37 -8.65 9.13 -1.84
CA ALA A 37 -9.92 9.22 -1.12
C ALA A 37 -10.13 7.94 -0.27
N LEU A 38 -10.06 8.07 1.05
CA LEU A 38 -10.13 6.96 2.01
C LEU A 38 -11.53 6.89 2.63
N ASN A 39 -12.26 5.82 2.35
CA ASN A 39 -13.64 5.59 2.84
C ASN A 39 -13.76 4.35 3.73
N GLY A 40 -12.69 3.98 4.44
CA GLY A 40 -12.63 2.76 5.22
C GLY A 40 -11.23 2.48 5.75
N ALA A 41 -10.91 1.22 6.00
CA ALA A 41 -9.59 0.85 6.50
C ALA A 41 -8.52 0.87 5.40
N ALA A 42 -7.53 1.74 5.54
CA ALA A 42 -6.27 1.70 4.81
C ALA A 42 -5.17 1.20 5.74
N ARG A 43 -4.64 -0.02 5.50
CA ARG A 43 -3.58 -0.59 6.32
C ARG A 43 -2.48 -1.21 5.47
N ALA A 44 -1.29 -1.39 6.06
CA ALA A 44 -0.16 -2.04 5.39
C ALA A 44 0.18 -1.35 4.06
N GLY A 45 0.37 -2.12 2.98
CA GLY A 45 0.64 -1.58 1.65
C GLY A 45 -0.36 -0.53 1.15
N ALA A 46 -1.64 -0.58 1.56
CA ALA A 46 -2.59 0.48 1.18
C ALA A 46 -2.31 1.80 1.94
N ALA A 47 -1.86 1.71 3.19
CA ALA A 47 -1.43 2.87 3.96
C ALA A 47 -0.13 3.46 3.36
N GLU A 48 0.85 2.62 3.03
CA GLU A 48 2.10 3.02 2.36
C GLU A 48 1.84 3.66 0.98
N MET A 49 1.02 3.02 0.14
CA MET A 49 0.61 3.57 -1.16
C MET A 49 -0.01 4.96 -1.02
N SER A 50 -0.88 5.17 -0.02
CA SER A 50 -1.51 6.47 0.17
C SER A 50 -0.51 7.58 0.55
N LEU A 51 0.69 7.23 1.03
CA LEU A 51 1.76 8.19 1.31
C LEU A 51 2.41 8.72 0.04
N ALA A 52 2.41 7.95 -1.04
CA ALA A 52 2.90 8.35 -2.36
C ALA A 52 1.97 9.37 -3.06
N CYS A 53 0.73 9.54 -2.59
CA CYS A 53 -0.20 10.53 -3.12
C CYS A 53 0.03 11.93 -2.51
N ASP A 54 -0.27 12.98 -3.27
CA ASP A 54 -0.16 14.38 -2.81
C ASP A 54 -1.14 14.70 -1.68
N ILE A 55 -2.40 14.28 -1.84
CA ILE A 55 -3.48 14.58 -0.91
C ILE A 55 -4.15 13.29 -0.45
N ARG A 56 -4.43 13.21 0.86
CA ARG A 56 -5.22 12.16 1.48
C ARG A 56 -6.51 12.77 2.02
N LEU A 57 -7.65 12.43 1.42
CA LEU A 57 -8.98 12.86 1.84
C LEU A 57 -9.67 11.69 2.53
N ALA A 58 -9.88 11.76 3.85
CA ALA A 58 -10.43 10.67 4.62
C ALA A 58 -11.86 10.97 5.10
N ALA A 59 -12.76 10.01 4.95
CA ALA A 59 -14.04 10.03 5.64
C ALA A 59 -13.82 9.96 7.16
N SER A 60 -14.73 10.54 7.95
CA SER A 60 -14.61 10.59 9.42
C SER A 60 -14.51 9.22 10.11
N HIS A 61 -14.97 8.17 9.44
CA HIS A 61 -14.93 6.78 9.91
C HIS A 61 -13.78 5.97 9.30
N ALA A 62 -12.95 6.56 8.44
CA ALA A 62 -11.81 5.88 7.86
C ALA A 62 -10.73 5.65 8.93
N THR A 63 -10.02 4.52 8.84
CA THR A 63 -8.91 4.19 9.74
C THR A 63 -7.65 3.98 8.93
N TRP A 64 -6.52 4.53 9.38
CA TRP A 64 -5.24 4.43 8.69
C TRP A 64 -4.17 3.86 9.63
N ALA A 65 -3.38 2.87 9.19
CA ALA A 65 -2.32 2.30 10.01
C ALA A 65 -1.21 1.61 9.20
N VAL A 66 0.03 1.73 9.67
CA VAL A 66 1.19 0.94 9.20
C VAL A 66 1.64 0.01 10.34
N PRO A 67 0.93 -1.10 10.58
CA PRO A 67 1.26 -2.02 11.67
C PRO A 67 2.65 -2.64 11.55
N GLU A 68 3.26 -2.61 10.37
CA GLU A 68 4.59 -3.14 10.08
C GLU A 68 5.75 -2.23 10.54
N ALA A 69 5.48 -0.97 10.89
CA ALA A 69 6.47 -0.01 11.36
C ALA A 69 6.71 -0.06 12.88
N LEU A 70 6.00 -0.96 13.58
CA LEU A 70 6.03 -1.15 15.04
C LEU A 70 6.75 -2.44 15.42
#